data_AF-A0A0S7CV05-F1
#
_entry.id   AF-A0A0S7CV05-F1
#
_cell.length_a   1.000
_cell.length_b   1.000
_cell.length_c   1.000
_cell.angle_alpha   90.00
_cell.angle_beta   90.00
_cell.angle_gamma   90.00
#
_symmetry.space_group_name_H-M   'P 1'
#
loop_
_entity.id
_entity.type
_entity.pdbx_description
1 polymer ?
#
loop_
_entity_poly.entity_id
_entity_poly.type
_entity_poly.pdbx_seq_one_letter_code
_entity_poly.pdbx_strand_id
1 'polypeptide(L)'
;MAGVSSESLTKALEQLEATLPTASLQLAKDLFGILGTVDSSAGLRRALTDPSRSGEEKSALVKQLVGGKVSADAAEIASGLASSRWASARDIGDALETLAATVVIAVAENKSAVSASGITGLEELENDLFAFNQTVASSHEVQRALGESQASAAAKISLAEKLVPGASPEAQLLIAQAVSQPRGVKRASSSTISPSLQPSASSAGSQLSALPVR
;
A
#
# COMPACT_ATOMS: atom_id res chain seq x y z
N MET A 1 -3.48 11.22 -3.12
CA MET A 1 -4.29 11.40 -4.35
C MET A 1 -5.09 12.69 -4.23
N ALA A 2 -5.32 13.43 -5.33
CA ALA A 2 -6.16 14.64 -5.35
C ALA A 2 -6.78 14.86 -6.75
N GLY A 3 -7.92 15.55 -6.82
CA GLY A 3 -8.55 15.97 -8.07
C GLY A 3 -9.00 14.81 -8.96
N VAL A 4 -8.46 14.72 -10.18
CA VAL A 4 -8.83 13.70 -11.17
C VAL A 4 -8.58 12.26 -10.70
N SER A 5 -7.55 12.04 -9.88
CA SER A 5 -7.25 10.71 -9.33
C SER A 5 -8.27 10.29 -8.28
N SER A 6 -8.80 11.22 -7.46
CA SER A 6 -9.87 10.87 -6.50
C SER A 6 -11.18 10.58 -7.20
N GLU A 7 -11.54 11.34 -8.24
CA GLU A 7 -12.76 11.07 -9.02
C GLU A 7 -12.70 9.71 -9.71
N SER A 8 -11.55 9.36 -10.31
CA SER A 8 -11.35 8.05 -10.94
C SER A 8 -11.41 6.91 -9.94
N LEU A 9 -10.85 7.08 -8.75
CA LEU A 9 -10.96 6.09 -7.68
C LEU A 9 -12.41 5.90 -7.21
N THR A 10 -13.15 6.99 -7.00
CA THR A 10 -14.57 6.93 -6.60
C THR A 10 -15.39 6.14 -7.62
N LYS A 11 -15.25 6.45 -8.92
CA LYS A 11 -15.95 5.71 -9.98
C LYS A 11 -15.58 4.23 -10.01
N ALA A 12 -14.32 3.89 -9.75
CA ALA A 12 -13.87 2.50 -9.71
C ALA A 12 -14.45 1.75 -8.50
N LEU A 13 -14.57 2.40 -7.34
CA LEU A 13 -15.24 1.84 -6.16
C LEU A 13 -16.73 1.62 -6.41
N GLU A 14 -17.43 2.59 -7.00
CA GLU A 14 -18.84 2.48 -7.38
C GLU A 14 -19.08 1.29 -8.34
N GLN A 15 -18.18 1.08 -9.31
CA GLN A 15 -18.25 -0.07 -10.21
C GLN A 15 -17.99 -1.40 -9.51
N LEU A 16 -17.11 -1.40 -8.50
CA LEU A 16 -16.77 -2.59 -7.72
C LEU A 16 -17.94 -3.04 -6.83
N GLU A 17 -18.80 -2.14 -6.37
CA GLU A 17 -19.90 -2.42 -5.43
C GLU A 17 -20.78 -3.60 -5.87
N ALA A 18 -21.07 -3.71 -7.17
CA ALA A 18 -21.89 -4.80 -7.71
C ALA A 18 -21.25 -6.18 -7.56
N THR A 19 -19.93 -6.27 -7.44
CA THR A 19 -19.17 -7.52 -7.29
C THR A 19 -18.95 -7.90 -5.82
N LEU A 20 -19.01 -6.93 -4.89
CA LEU A 20 -18.69 -7.14 -3.47
C LEU A 20 -19.52 -8.23 -2.77
N PRO A 21 -20.84 -8.39 -2.99
CA PRO A 21 -21.63 -9.42 -2.31
C PRO A 21 -21.20 -10.86 -2.62
N THR A 22 -20.55 -11.06 -3.77
CA THR A 22 -20.04 -12.38 -4.22
C THR A 22 -18.53 -12.38 -4.38
N ALA A 23 -17.85 -11.39 -3.80
CA ALA A 23 -16.41 -11.26 -3.87
C ALA A 23 -15.71 -12.48 -3.25
N SER A 24 -14.52 -12.78 -3.77
CA SER A 24 -13.69 -13.87 -3.27
C SER A 24 -12.31 -13.36 -2.90
N LEU A 25 -11.65 -14.09 -1.98
CA LEU A 25 -10.26 -13.81 -1.65
C LEU A 25 -9.34 -13.96 -2.88
N GLN A 26 -9.72 -14.77 -3.87
CA GLN A 26 -8.99 -14.91 -5.13
C GLN A 26 -9.02 -13.62 -5.96
N LEU A 27 -10.15 -12.92 -6.02
CA LEU A 27 -10.24 -11.62 -6.69
C LEU A 27 -9.26 -10.60 -6.09
N ALA A 28 -9.18 -10.52 -4.75
CA ALA A 28 -8.22 -9.65 -4.08
C ALA A 28 -6.77 -10.04 -4.41
N LYS A 29 -6.44 -11.34 -4.38
CA LYS A 29 -5.10 -11.85 -4.76
C LYS A 29 -4.73 -11.48 -6.18
N ASP A 30 -5.67 -11.62 -7.11
CA ASP A 30 -5.47 -11.26 -8.51
C ASP A 30 -5.18 -9.76 -8.65
N LEU A 31 -5.96 -8.90 -7.99
CA LEU A 31 -5.75 -7.44 -8.00
C LEU A 31 -4.40 -7.05 -7.39
N PHE A 32 -3.98 -7.67 -6.27
CA PHE A 32 -2.64 -7.46 -5.70
C PHE A 32 -1.52 -7.99 -6.61
N GLY A 33 -1.76 -9.07 -7.37
CA GLY A 33 -0.82 -9.57 -8.37
C GLY A 33 -0.64 -8.59 -9.54
N ILE A 34 -1.73 -8.01 -10.01
CA ILE A 34 -1.71 -6.95 -11.04
C ILE A 34 -0.96 -5.73 -10.51
N LEU A 35 -1.23 -5.33 -9.27
CA LEU A 35 -0.53 -4.25 -8.59
C LEU A 35 0.99 -4.46 -8.59
N GLY A 36 1.46 -5.64 -8.18
CA GLY A 36 2.90 -5.97 -8.20
C GLY A 36 3.50 -5.94 -9.62
N THR A 37 2.72 -6.30 -10.64
CA THR A 37 3.14 -6.21 -12.04
C THR A 37 3.27 -4.75 -12.49
N VAL A 38 2.34 -3.88 -12.09
CA VAL A 38 2.41 -2.43 -12.37
C VAL A 38 3.60 -1.79 -11.65
N ASP A 39 3.87 -2.18 -10.40
CA ASP A 39 4.98 -1.63 -9.61
C ASP A 39 6.37 -2.08 -10.05
N SER A 40 6.50 -3.29 -10.58
CA SER A 40 7.78 -3.78 -11.09
C SER A 40 8.12 -3.22 -12.47
N SER A 41 7.16 -2.70 -13.23
CA SER A 41 7.36 -2.25 -14.61
C SER A 41 7.20 -0.73 -14.80
N ALA A 42 8.33 -0.02 -14.87
CA ALA A 42 8.35 1.41 -15.19
C ALA A 42 7.76 1.72 -16.58
N GLY A 43 7.97 0.83 -17.56
CA GLY A 43 7.42 0.95 -18.91
C GLY A 43 5.89 0.85 -18.90
N LEU A 44 5.33 -0.09 -18.15
CA LEU A 44 3.88 -0.24 -18.00
C LEU A 44 3.28 1.00 -17.32
N ARG A 45 3.87 1.46 -16.21
CA ARG A 45 3.44 2.70 -15.54
C ARG A 45 3.39 3.89 -16.49
N ARG A 46 4.44 4.07 -17.30
CA ARG A 46 4.49 5.16 -18.28
C ARG A 46 3.42 5.02 -19.35
N ALA A 47 3.19 3.81 -19.87
CA ALA A 47 2.16 3.54 -20.87
C ALA A 47 0.74 3.82 -20.35
N LEU A 48 0.44 3.48 -19.09
CA LEU A 48 -0.86 3.73 -18.47
C LEU A 48 -1.12 5.22 -18.22
N THR A 49 -0.08 6.02 -18.00
CA THR A 49 -0.20 7.48 -17.82
C THR A 49 0.04 8.30 -19.08
N ASP A 50 0.33 7.68 -20.22
CA ASP A 50 0.62 8.37 -21.47
C ASP A 50 -0.62 9.16 -21.94
N PRO A 51 -0.57 10.50 -22.06
CA PRO A 51 -1.71 11.29 -22.50
C PRO A 51 -2.00 11.13 -24.00
N SER A 52 -1.07 10.62 -24.79
CA SER A 52 -1.26 10.39 -26.23
C SER A 52 -2.00 9.09 -26.55
N ARG A 53 -2.18 8.21 -25.56
CA ARG A 53 -2.95 6.96 -25.68
C ARG A 53 -4.39 7.14 -25.22
N SER A 54 -5.34 6.61 -25.99
CA SER A 54 -6.74 6.56 -25.61
C SER A 54 -6.99 5.63 -24.42
N GLY A 55 -8.14 5.77 -23.76
CA GLY A 55 -8.51 4.87 -22.67
C GLY A 55 -8.68 3.42 -23.14
N GLU A 56 -9.16 3.23 -24.36
CA GLU A 56 -9.34 1.93 -25.02
C GLU A 56 -7.99 1.26 -25.28
N GLU A 57 -6.99 2.00 -25.77
CA GLU A 57 -5.63 1.46 -25.98
C GLU A 57 -4.98 1.00 -24.66
N LYS A 58 -5.20 1.75 -23.57
CA LYS A 58 -4.70 1.39 -22.24
C LYS A 58 -5.42 0.18 -21.67
N SER A 59 -6.75 0.13 -21.81
CA SER A 59 -7.57 -1.01 -21.40
C SER A 59 -7.14 -2.28 -22.13
N ALA A 60 -6.98 -2.23 -23.46
CA ALA A 60 -6.51 -3.34 -24.28
C ALA A 60 -5.12 -3.85 -23.86
N LEU A 61 -4.19 -2.94 -23.57
CA LEU A 61 -2.86 -3.28 -23.05
C LEU A 61 -2.95 -4.09 -21.75
N VAL A 62 -3.78 -3.66 -20.80
CA VAL A 62 -3.96 -4.40 -19.53
C VAL A 62 -4.60 -5.75 -19.77
N LYS A 63 -5.68 -5.83 -20.55
CA LYS A 63 -6.34 -7.12 -20.88
C LYS A 63 -5.38 -8.11 -21.52
N GLN A 64 -4.52 -7.66 -22.44
CA GLN A 64 -3.50 -8.51 -23.06
C GLN A 64 -2.45 -9.01 -22.06
N LEU A 65 -2.06 -8.16 -21.09
CA LEU A 65 -1.02 -8.51 -20.13
C LEU A 65 -1.48 -9.56 -19.10
N VAL A 66 -2.72 -9.43 -18.62
CA VAL A 66 -3.29 -10.23 -17.53
C VAL A 66 -4.19 -11.37 -18.02
N GLY A 67 -4.58 -11.36 -19.29
CA GLY A 67 -5.45 -12.35 -19.90
C GLY A 67 -4.96 -13.78 -19.65
N GLY A 68 -5.86 -14.63 -19.16
CA GLY A 68 -5.57 -16.04 -18.83
C GLY A 68 -4.73 -16.26 -17.57
N LYS A 69 -4.31 -15.21 -16.85
CA LYS A 69 -3.53 -15.31 -15.62
C LYS A 69 -4.31 -14.95 -14.36
N VAL A 70 -5.40 -14.21 -14.53
CA VAL A 70 -6.29 -13.74 -13.46
C VAL A 70 -7.75 -14.03 -13.82
N SER A 71 -8.64 -13.92 -12.85
CA SER A 71 -10.09 -13.96 -13.05
C SER A 71 -10.58 -12.88 -14.02
N ALA A 72 -11.72 -13.15 -14.68
CA ALA A 72 -12.35 -12.20 -15.60
C ALA A 72 -12.68 -10.87 -14.90
N ASP A 73 -13.21 -10.92 -13.68
CA ASP A 73 -13.54 -9.73 -12.89
C ASP A 73 -12.29 -8.88 -12.60
N ALA A 74 -11.18 -9.51 -12.19
CA ALA A 74 -9.93 -8.80 -11.97
C ALA A 74 -9.40 -8.13 -13.24
N ALA A 75 -9.51 -8.81 -14.39
CA ALA A 75 -9.10 -8.27 -15.68
C ALA A 75 -9.97 -7.07 -16.09
N GLU A 76 -11.29 -7.15 -15.92
CA GLU A 76 -12.21 -6.06 -16.22
C GLU A 76 -11.95 -4.86 -15.32
N ILE A 77 -11.88 -5.05 -13.99
CA ILE A 77 -11.58 -3.99 -13.01
C ILE A 77 -10.26 -3.28 -13.34
N ALA A 78 -9.18 -4.04 -13.55
CA ALA A 78 -7.87 -3.46 -13.85
C ALA A 78 -7.87 -2.70 -15.20
N SER A 79 -8.59 -3.21 -16.19
CA SER A 79 -8.68 -2.56 -17.50
C SER A 79 -9.54 -1.29 -17.47
N GLY A 80 -10.56 -1.22 -16.60
CA GLY A 80 -11.37 -0.03 -16.36
C GLY A 80 -10.60 1.05 -15.59
N LEU A 81 -9.78 0.66 -14.61
CA LEU A 81 -8.81 1.58 -14.00
C LEU A 81 -7.85 2.14 -15.04
N ALA A 82 -7.35 1.32 -15.95
CA ALA A 82 -6.41 1.75 -16.99
C ALA A 82 -7.00 2.72 -18.03
N SER A 83 -8.30 2.64 -18.30
CA SER A 83 -8.97 3.57 -19.22
C SER A 83 -9.25 4.94 -18.58
N SER A 84 -9.20 5.02 -17.25
CA SER A 84 -9.45 6.24 -16.49
C SER A 84 -8.27 7.21 -16.51
N ARG A 85 -8.52 8.46 -16.09
CA ARG A 85 -7.51 9.53 -16.12
C ARG A 85 -6.86 9.71 -14.74
N TRP A 86 -5.55 9.54 -14.69
CA TRP A 86 -4.76 9.62 -13.45
C TRP A 86 -3.76 10.76 -13.49
N ALA A 87 -3.56 11.42 -12.36
CA ALA A 87 -2.54 12.47 -12.23
C ALA A 87 -1.12 11.91 -12.22
N SER A 88 -0.93 10.69 -11.71
CA SER A 88 0.36 10.01 -11.68
C SER A 88 0.22 8.50 -11.78
N ALA A 89 1.28 7.81 -12.18
CA ALA A 89 1.27 6.35 -12.26
C ALA A 89 1.19 5.68 -10.88
N ARG A 90 1.63 6.40 -9.85
CA ARG A 90 1.51 5.94 -8.46
C ARG A 90 0.04 5.87 -8.03
N ASP A 91 -0.78 6.84 -8.45
CA ASP A 91 -2.20 6.88 -8.11
C ASP A 91 -2.96 5.65 -8.67
N ILE A 92 -2.54 5.10 -9.81
CA ILE A 92 -3.13 3.86 -10.37
C ILE A 92 -2.86 2.67 -9.45
N GLY A 93 -1.62 2.55 -8.97
CA GLY A 93 -1.24 1.50 -8.03
C GLY A 93 -1.94 1.65 -6.68
N ASP A 94 -2.02 2.88 -6.16
CA ASP A 94 -2.73 3.15 -4.91
C ASP A 94 -4.24 2.86 -5.04
N ALA A 95 -4.83 3.09 -6.22
CA ALA A 95 -6.20 2.71 -6.52
C ALA A 95 -6.39 1.19 -6.57
N LEU A 96 -5.51 0.45 -7.26
CA LEU A 96 -5.53 -1.02 -7.28
C LEU A 96 -5.40 -1.61 -5.86
N GLU A 97 -4.52 -1.07 -5.03
CA GLU A 97 -4.36 -1.47 -3.63
C GLU A 97 -5.64 -1.23 -2.83
N THR A 98 -6.26 -0.05 -3.01
CA THR A 98 -7.51 0.30 -2.35
C THR A 98 -8.64 -0.66 -2.75
N LEU A 99 -8.84 -0.89 -4.06
CA LEU A 99 -9.87 -1.83 -4.54
C LEU A 99 -9.63 -3.25 -4.01
N ALA A 100 -8.40 -3.74 -4.05
CA ALA A 100 -8.06 -5.06 -3.53
C ALA A 100 -8.33 -5.17 -2.03
N ALA A 101 -7.98 -4.15 -1.24
CA ALA A 101 -8.29 -4.11 0.19
C ALA A 101 -9.80 -4.06 0.45
N THR A 102 -10.57 -3.28 -0.32
CA THR A 102 -12.03 -3.26 -0.25
C THR A 102 -12.63 -4.64 -0.54
N VAL A 103 -12.10 -5.38 -1.52
CA VAL A 103 -12.51 -6.77 -1.78
C VAL A 103 -12.24 -7.67 -0.58
N VAL A 104 -11.07 -7.55 0.07
CA VAL A 104 -10.76 -8.34 1.28
C VAL A 104 -11.73 -8.03 2.42
N ILE A 105 -12.02 -6.74 2.66
CA ILE A 105 -12.97 -6.31 3.69
C ILE A 105 -14.35 -6.88 3.41
N ALA A 106 -14.84 -6.79 2.17
CA ALA A 106 -16.13 -7.37 1.79
C ALA A 106 -16.16 -8.90 1.98
N VAL A 107 -15.06 -9.60 1.68
CA VAL A 107 -14.96 -11.06 1.93
C VAL A 107 -15.08 -11.36 3.43
N ALA A 108 -14.45 -10.57 4.29
CA ALA A 108 -14.59 -10.70 5.74
C ALA A 108 -16.02 -10.41 6.22
N GLU A 109 -16.66 -9.36 5.69
CA GLU A 109 -18.05 -9.00 6.01
C GLU A 109 -19.06 -10.07 5.55
N ASN A 110 -18.82 -10.68 4.38
CA ASN A 110 -19.68 -11.72 3.82
C ASN A 110 -19.61 -13.07 4.58
N LYS A 111 -18.67 -13.23 5.52
CA LYS A 111 -18.65 -14.41 6.40
C LYS A 111 -19.87 -14.37 7.32
N SER A 112 -20.91 -15.09 6.91
CA SER A 112 -22.19 -15.27 7.60
C SER A 112 -22.09 -15.93 8.99
N ALA A 113 -20.94 -16.52 9.32
CA ALA A 113 -20.73 -17.15 10.61
C ALA A 113 -20.18 -16.15 11.62
N VAL A 114 -20.99 -15.87 12.65
CA VAL A 114 -20.46 -15.64 14.00
C VAL A 114 -19.39 -16.72 14.23
N SER A 115 -18.13 -16.32 14.34
CA SER A 115 -17.03 -17.25 14.63
C SER A 115 -17.37 -18.09 15.86
N ALA A 116 -16.67 -19.22 16.07
CA ALA A 116 -16.84 -20.01 17.31
C ALA A 116 -16.71 -19.16 18.59
N SER A 117 -16.06 -17.99 18.49
CA SER A 117 -15.83 -17.00 19.54
C SER A 117 -16.91 -15.91 19.67
N GLY A 118 -17.95 -15.90 18.84
CA GLY A 118 -19.04 -14.93 18.95
C GLY A 118 -18.85 -13.63 18.17
N ILE A 119 -17.73 -13.45 17.47
CA ILE A 119 -17.39 -12.23 16.72
C ILE A 119 -17.64 -12.39 15.21
N THR A 120 -17.98 -11.30 14.54
CA THR A 120 -18.16 -11.24 13.07
C THR A 120 -16.83 -11.39 12.34
N GLY A 121 -16.88 -11.75 11.04
CA GLY A 121 -15.65 -11.84 10.23
C GLY A 121 -14.91 -10.51 10.11
N LEU A 122 -15.63 -9.37 10.12
CA LEU A 122 -15.02 -8.04 10.12
C LEU A 122 -14.31 -7.73 11.45
N GLU A 123 -14.93 -8.10 12.58
CA GLU A 123 -14.30 -7.96 13.91
C GLU A 123 -13.06 -8.85 14.04
N GLU A 124 -13.08 -10.07 13.50
CA GLU A 124 -11.91 -10.96 13.46
C GLU A 124 -10.77 -10.32 12.66
N LEU A 125 -11.07 -9.80 11.46
CA LEU A 125 -10.09 -9.09 10.62
C LEU A 125 -9.49 -7.88 11.34
N GLU A 126 -10.32 -7.04 11.98
CA GLU A 126 -9.85 -5.87 12.72
C GLU A 126 -8.93 -6.26 13.88
N ASN A 127 -9.33 -7.26 14.66
CA ASN A 127 -8.55 -7.77 15.79
C ASN A 127 -7.18 -8.30 15.35
N ASP A 128 -7.13 -9.06 14.26
CA ASP A 128 -5.87 -9.58 13.69
C ASP A 128 -4.93 -8.45 13.25
N LEU A 129 -5.47 -7.47 12.53
CA LEU A 129 -4.69 -6.31 12.06
C LEU A 129 -4.22 -5.44 13.23
N PHE A 130 -5.05 -5.26 14.26
CA PHE A 130 -4.67 -4.54 15.47
C PHE A 130 -3.56 -5.28 16.23
N ALA A 131 -3.71 -6.59 16.42
CA ALA A 131 -2.70 -7.43 17.07
C ALA A 131 -1.36 -7.39 16.33
N PHE A 132 -1.37 -7.43 14.99
CA PHE A 132 -0.18 -7.28 14.17
C PHE A 132 0.48 -5.92 14.40
N ASN A 133 -0.27 -4.82 14.25
CA ASN A 133 0.27 -3.48 14.45
C ASN A 133 0.81 -3.26 15.86
N GLN A 134 0.12 -3.77 16.88
CA GLN A 134 0.56 -3.66 18.27
C GLN A 134 1.86 -4.45 18.53
N THR A 135 2.00 -5.63 17.92
CA THR A 135 3.22 -6.46 18.01
C THR A 135 4.39 -5.81 17.29
N VAL A 136 4.17 -5.22 16.12
CA VAL A 136 5.20 -4.46 15.40
C VAL A 136 5.58 -3.20 16.18
N ALA A 137 4.63 -2.47 16.75
CA ALA A 137 4.88 -1.23 17.48
C ALA A 137 5.65 -1.45 18.79
N SER A 138 5.47 -2.60 19.45
CA SER A 138 6.11 -2.91 20.73
C SER A 138 7.55 -3.43 20.60
N SER A 139 8.03 -3.72 19.39
CA SER A 139 9.37 -4.30 19.16
C SER A 139 10.16 -3.56 18.07
N HIS A 140 11.20 -2.83 18.50
CA HIS A 140 12.15 -2.19 17.58
C HIS A 140 12.89 -3.17 16.68
N GLU A 141 13.12 -4.39 17.14
CA GLU A 141 13.76 -5.44 16.34
C GLU A 141 12.86 -5.87 15.19
N VAL A 142 11.57 -6.06 15.45
CA VAL A 142 10.56 -6.36 14.43
C VAL A 142 10.45 -5.22 13.41
N GLN A 143 10.37 -3.97 13.89
CA GLN A 143 10.36 -2.79 13.01
C GLN A 143 11.58 -2.74 12.09
N ARG A 144 12.77 -3.02 12.63
CA ARG A 144 14.01 -3.08 11.85
C ARG A 144 13.95 -4.20 10.82
N ALA A 145 13.54 -5.41 11.22
CA ALA A 145 13.48 -6.57 10.34
C ALA A 145 12.50 -6.38 9.17
N LEU A 146 11.31 -5.83 9.42
CA LEU A 146 10.33 -5.49 8.36
C LEU A 146 10.81 -4.33 7.48
N GLY A 147 11.58 -3.41 8.06
CA GLY A 147 12.20 -2.28 7.38
C GLY A 147 13.39 -2.62 6.50
N GLU A 148 14.03 -3.79 6.68
CA GLU A 148 15.26 -4.17 5.99
C GLU A 148 15.07 -4.21 4.46
N SER A 149 15.87 -3.43 3.74
CA SER A 149 15.77 -3.29 2.29
C SER A 149 16.27 -4.52 1.52
N GLN A 150 17.26 -5.24 2.07
CA GLN A 150 17.84 -6.43 1.45
C GLN A 150 17.02 -7.70 1.70
N ALA A 151 16.10 -7.67 2.66
CA ALA A 151 15.25 -8.80 2.97
C ALA A 151 14.24 -9.04 1.83
N SER A 152 14.15 -10.29 1.36
CA SER A 152 13.19 -10.68 0.33
C SER A 152 11.75 -10.52 0.83
N ALA A 153 10.80 -10.31 -0.09
CA ALA A 153 9.38 -10.24 0.25
C ALA A 153 8.92 -11.51 0.99
N ALA A 154 9.36 -12.68 0.55
CA ALA A 154 9.05 -13.96 1.19
C ALA A 154 9.55 -14.02 2.66
N ALA A 155 10.74 -13.50 2.95
CA ALA A 155 11.27 -13.46 4.31
C ALA A 155 10.43 -12.55 5.22
N LYS A 156 9.99 -11.40 4.70
CA LYS A 156 9.13 -10.45 5.44
C LYS A 156 7.74 -11.01 5.70
N ILE A 157 7.14 -11.67 4.70
CA ILE A 157 5.85 -12.36 4.84
C ILE A 157 5.97 -13.47 5.89
N SER A 158 7.00 -14.31 5.82
CA SER A 158 7.21 -15.39 6.80
C SER A 158 7.45 -14.86 8.21
N LEU A 159 8.13 -13.71 8.37
CA LEU A 159 8.22 -13.04 9.66
C LEU A 159 6.85 -12.57 10.13
N ALA A 160 6.07 -11.92 9.27
CA ALA A 160 4.75 -11.40 9.62
C ALA A 160 3.76 -12.50 10.05
N GLU A 161 3.75 -13.64 9.37
CA GLU A 161 2.97 -14.83 9.73
C GLU A 161 3.30 -15.34 11.14
N LYS A 162 4.56 -15.23 11.56
CA LYS A 162 4.99 -15.63 12.92
C LYS A 162 4.58 -14.64 14.01
N LEU A 163 4.33 -13.38 13.65
CA LEU A 163 3.95 -12.34 14.62
C LEU A 163 2.49 -12.44 15.04
N VAL A 164 1.62 -12.95 14.16
CA VAL A 164 0.20 -13.17 14.47
C VAL A 164 -0.19 -14.58 14.04
N PRO A 165 0.22 -15.60 14.82
CA PRO A 165 -0.13 -16.98 14.50
C PRO A 165 -1.64 -17.16 14.62
N GLY A 166 -2.26 -17.71 13.58
CA GLY A 166 -3.70 -17.95 13.55
C GLY A 166 -4.55 -16.79 13.01
N ALA A 167 -3.93 -15.72 12.49
CA ALA A 167 -4.67 -14.68 11.78
C ALA A 167 -5.55 -15.26 10.66
N SER A 168 -6.72 -14.66 10.47
CA SER A 168 -7.66 -14.97 9.39
C SER A 168 -7.01 -14.87 8.00
N PRO A 169 -7.47 -15.64 7.00
CA PRO A 169 -6.94 -15.56 5.63
C PRO A 169 -6.97 -14.15 5.02
N GLU A 170 -7.97 -13.36 5.40
CA GLU A 170 -8.13 -11.95 5.02
C GLU A 170 -7.03 -11.08 5.62
N ALA A 171 -6.80 -11.21 6.94
CA ALA A 171 -5.73 -10.49 7.63
C ALA A 171 -4.35 -10.89 7.09
N GLN A 172 -4.11 -12.19 6.89
CA GLN A 172 -2.86 -12.69 6.31
C GLN A 172 -2.58 -12.07 4.95
N LEU A 173 -3.60 -11.95 4.08
CA LEU A 173 -3.44 -11.35 2.76
C LEU A 173 -3.08 -9.86 2.83
N LEU A 174 -3.78 -9.08 3.67
CA LEU A 174 -3.48 -7.65 3.84
C LEU A 174 -2.12 -7.41 4.48
N ILE A 175 -1.77 -8.20 5.51
CA ILE A 175 -0.47 -8.13 6.18
C ILE A 175 0.64 -8.48 5.18
N ALA A 176 0.50 -9.56 4.41
CA ALA A 176 1.47 -9.96 3.39
C ALA A 176 1.68 -8.87 2.33
N GLN A 177 0.59 -8.21 1.90
CA GLN A 177 0.67 -7.09 0.99
C GLN A 177 1.42 -5.89 1.62
N ALA A 178 1.05 -5.51 2.84
CA ALA A 178 1.64 -4.36 3.53
C ALA A 178 3.15 -4.51 3.77
N VAL A 179 3.63 -5.72 4.11
CA VAL A 179 5.06 -5.96 4.36
C VAL A 179 5.88 -6.16 3.08
N SER A 180 5.26 -6.61 1.99
CA SER A 180 5.95 -6.84 0.71
C SER A 180 6.06 -5.59 -0.15
N GLN A 181 5.04 -4.74 -0.17
CA GLN A 181 4.99 -3.52 -0.99
C GLN A 181 4.61 -2.29 -0.16
N PRO A 182 5.50 -1.79 0.73
CA PRO A 182 5.13 -0.70 1.62
C PRO A 182 5.06 0.61 0.83
N ARG A 183 3.85 1.03 0.46
CA ARG A 183 3.54 2.21 -0.37
C ARG A 183 3.61 3.56 0.37
N GLY A 184 4.37 3.61 1.45
CA GLY A 184 4.85 4.89 2.01
C GLY A 184 4.00 5.50 3.12
N VAL A 185 3.38 4.70 3.98
CA VAL A 185 3.14 5.15 5.37
C VAL A 185 4.53 5.35 5.98
N LYS A 186 5.01 6.60 5.96
CA LYS A 186 6.38 7.08 6.23
C LYS A 186 7.32 6.05 6.86
N ARG A 187 8.21 5.48 6.03
CA ARG A 187 9.53 5.06 6.50
C ARG A 187 10.35 6.33 6.70
N ALA A 188 10.46 6.81 7.93
CA ALA A 188 11.54 7.74 8.28
C ALA A 188 12.85 6.95 8.15
N SER A 189 13.36 6.85 6.92
CA SER A 189 14.70 6.35 6.68
C SER A 189 15.65 7.37 7.30
N SER A 190 16.21 6.99 8.46
CA SER A 190 17.51 7.46 8.94
C SER A 190 18.49 7.43 7.77
N SER A 191 18.68 8.57 7.12
CA SER A 191 19.74 8.78 6.15
C SER A 191 20.22 10.20 6.29
N THR A 192 21.53 10.32 6.53
CA THR A 192 22.34 11.55 6.54
C THR A 192 22.47 12.25 7.89
N ILE A 193 23.32 11.70 8.77
CA ILE A 193 24.24 12.56 9.54
C ILE A 193 25.65 12.16 9.10
N SER A 194 26.15 12.82 8.06
CA SER A 194 27.59 12.92 7.83
C SER A 194 28.12 14.13 8.60
N PRO A 195 29.31 14.05 9.22
CA PRO A 195 29.82 15.08 10.09
C PRO A 195 30.55 16.16 9.26
N SER A 196 30.12 17.41 9.37
CA SER A 196 30.95 18.54 8.96
C SER A 196 30.59 19.79 9.74
N LEU A 197 31.38 20.09 10.77
CA LEU A 197 31.78 21.46 11.10
C LEU A 197 32.91 21.45 12.13
N GLN A 198 34.13 21.78 11.68
CA GLN A 198 35.12 22.41 12.55
C GLN A 198 34.67 23.86 12.80
N PRO A 199 34.82 24.42 14.01
CA PRO A 199 34.91 25.85 14.17
C PRO A 199 36.36 26.29 14.38
N SER A 200 36.85 27.09 13.44
CA SER A 200 38.01 27.97 13.60
C SER A 200 37.76 28.93 14.76
N ALA A 201 38.57 28.85 15.81
CA ALA A 201 38.63 29.87 16.86
C ALA A 201 39.56 31.00 16.40
N SER A 202 38.98 32.11 15.95
CA SER A 202 39.71 33.37 15.81
C SER A 202 39.55 34.19 17.09
N SER A 203 40.69 34.49 17.68
CA SER A 203 40.88 35.27 18.90
C SER A 203 40.67 36.77 18.67
N ALA A 204 40.32 37.43 19.78
CA ALA A 204 40.60 38.82 20.14
C ALA A 204 39.70 39.95 19.58
N GLY A 205 38.98 40.58 20.51
CA GLY A 205 39.39 41.93 20.92
C GLY A 205 38.36 43.06 20.75
N SER A 206 38.03 43.68 21.89
CA SER A 206 37.58 45.08 22.06
C SER A 206 36.16 45.46 21.62
N GLN A 207 35.46 46.39 22.28
CA GLN A 207 35.46 46.96 23.63
C GLN A 207 34.22 47.90 23.67
N LEU A 208 33.65 48.04 24.87
CA LEU A 208 33.06 49.24 25.47
C LEU A 208 31.73 49.87 25.01
N SER A 209 31.00 50.27 26.08
CA SER A 209 30.01 51.35 26.23
C SER A 209 28.55 51.01 25.88
N ALA A 210 27.53 51.30 26.70
CA ALA A 210 27.41 52.25 27.82
C ALA A 210 26.23 51.90 28.79
N LEU A 211 26.42 52.27 30.07
CA LEU A 211 25.53 52.89 31.12
C LEU A 211 24.03 53.18 30.82
N PRO A 212 23.21 53.67 31.80
CA PRO A 212 23.15 53.49 33.27
C PRO A 212 21.72 53.20 33.81
N VAL A 213 21.54 53.07 35.14
CA VAL A 213 20.66 53.89 36.03
C VAL A 213 20.14 53.09 37.25
N ARG A 214 20.50 53.64 38.43
CA ARG A 214 19.97 53.50 39.80
C ARG A 214 20.14 52.20 40.58
#